data_AF-A0A5J5IRI2-F1
#
_entry.id   AF-A0A5J5IRI2-F1
#
_cell.length_a   1.000
_cell.length_b   1.000
_cell.length_c   1.000
_cell.angle_alpha   90.00
_cell.angle_beta   90.00
_cell.angle_gamma   90.00
#
_symmetry.space_group_name_H-M   'P 1'
#
loop_
_entity.id
_entity.type
_entity.pdbx_description
1 polymer ?
#
loop_
_entity_poly.entity_id
_entity_poly.type
_entity_poly.pdbx_seq_one_letter_code
_entity_poly.pdbx_strand_id
1 'polypeptide(L)'
;MPIDQHADKKLQGVSLRSLPKVSLHDHLDGGVRPETIVELADEIGYELPESDAADLADWFAEQSDSGSLVDYIETFDVTLGVMQTADALRRVAREFVADLAADGVVYGEVRWAPEQHLSRGLSLQEAVDAVQEGIEEGEDEAEGRGHDIRVGQILSAMRQQGRSLEIAQLAVANRGRGVSGFDIAGPEDGFAPAQHRAAFDYLASEFFPVTVHAGEAAGLDSIRSALIDGRALRLGHGVRLASDLNVVSREGEEVMVQFGDLARWVRDREIPLELAPSSNLQTGAIEAWGTQWEDHPFDLLYQLGFSVTVNVDNRTQSRTSLTRELAALAETFEYDLDDLQAFQLNAAAGAFLSVEEREELIEIIAEGFGA
;
A
#
# COMPACT_ATOMS: atom_id res chain seq x y z
N MET A 1 -23.17 8.71 -8.23
CA MET A 1 -23.45 7.25 -8.38
C MET A 1 -22.31 6.56 -7.67
N PRO A 2 -22.56 5.57 -6.79
CA PRO A 2 -21.46 4.80 -6.22
C PRO A 2 -20.72 4.16 -7.39
N ILE A 3 -19.48 4.59 -7.60
CA ILE A 3 -18.63 4.07 -8.67
C ILE A 3 -18.15 2.71 -8.15
N ASP A 4 -18.61 1.65 -8.79
CA ASP A 4 -18.25 0.26 -8.47
C ASP A 4 -16.72 0.08 -8.48
N GLN A 5 -16.17 -0.28 -7.31
CA GLN A 5 -14.73 -0.53 -7.12
C GLN A 5 -14.22 -1.68 -8.01
N HIS A 6 -15.12 -2.55 -8.45
CA HIS A 6 -14.87 -3.70 -9.32
C HIS A 6 -15.29 -3.47 -10.78
N ALA A 7 -15.65 -2.24 -11.17
CA ALA A 7 -15.96 -1.93 -12.57
C ALA A 7 -14.76 -2.17 -13.49
N ASP A 8 -14.95 -2.89 -14.59
CA ASP A 8 -13.92 -3.02 -15.64
C ASP A 8 -13.80 -1.71 -16.43
N LYS A 9 -12.76 -0.94 -16.13
CA LYS A 9 -12.43 0.31 -16.82
C LYS A 9 -11.60 -0.01 -18.06
N LYS A 10 -11.87 0.71 -19.15
CA LYS A 10 -11.13 0.56 -20.41
C LYS A 10 -10.34 1.81 -20.74
N LEU A 11 -9.07 1.63 -21.08
CA LEU A 11 -8.19 2.67 -21.60
C LEU A 11 -7.72 2.25 -22.98
N GLN A 12 -7.88 3.13 -23.98
CA GLN A 12 -7.54 2.84 -25.39
C GLN A 12 -8.13 1.52 -25.93
N GLY A 13 -9.28 1.09 -25.41
CA GLY A 13 -9.97 -0.14 -25.80
C GLY A 13 -9.56 -1.40 -25.03
N VAL A 14 -8.49 -1.34 -24.23
CA VAL A 14 -7.96 -2.43 -23.39
C VAL A 14 -8.66 -2.42 -22.03
N SER A 15 -9.02 -3.60 -21.51
CA SER A 15 -9.52 -3.74 -20.14
C SER A 15 -8.36 -3.59 -19.16
N LEU A 16 -8.42 -2.62 -18.26
CA LEU A 16 -7.37 -2.43 -17.26
C LEU A 16 -7.28 -3.61 -16.28
N ARG A 17 -8.39 -4.33 -16.04
CA ARG A 17 -8.39 -5.54 -15.21
C ARG A 17 -7.57 -6.67 -15.84
N SER A 18 -7.54 -6.76 -17.17
CA SER A 18 -6.76 -7.79 -17.88
C SER A 18 -5.25 -7.56 -17.89
N LEU A 19 -4.79 -6.35 -17.56
CA LEU A 19 -3.36 -6.03 -17.56
C LEU A 19 -2.67 -6.61 -16.33
N PRO A 20 -1.45 -7.15 -16.44
CA PRO A 20 -0.68 -7.60 -15.29
C PRO A 20 -0.27 -6.41 -14.42
N LYS A 21 -0.49 -6.51 -13.11
CA LYS A 21 -0.21 -5.42 -12.16
C LYS A 21 0.58 -5.89 -10.95
N VAL A 22 1.25 -4.96 -10.29
CA VAL A 22 2.04 -5.15 -9.08
C VAL A 22 1.47 -4.26 -7.98
N SER A 23 1.13 -4.85 -6.83
CA SER A 23 0.64 -4.12 -5.65
C SER A 23 1.70 -4.13 -4.56
N LEU A 24 2.32 -2.98 -4.27
CA LEU A 24 3.40 -2.90 -3.26
C LEU A 24 2.94 -2.34 -1.92
N HIS A 25 1.85 -1.57 -1.90
CA HIS A 25 1.35 -0.88 -0.71
C HIS A 25 -0.16 -1.10 -0.56
N ASP A 26 -0.50 -2.16 0.15
CA ASP A 26 -1.87 -2.62 0.34
C ASP A 26 -1.97 -3.34 1.69
N HIS A 27 -2.76 -2.80 2.62
CA HIS A 27 -2.89 -3.33 3.98
C HIS A 27 -3.94 -4.43 4.05
N LEU A 28 -3.61 -5.55 4.69
CA LEU A 28 -4.53 -6.68 4.87
C LEU A 28 -5.78 -6.26 5.64
N ASP A 29 -5.58 -5.56 6.76
CA ASP A 29 -6.58 -5.02 7.66
C ASP A 29 -7.31 -3.78 7.12
N GLY A 30 -6.78 -3.18 6.05
CA GLY A 30 -7.44 -2.19 5.21
C GLY A 30 -8.13 -2.77 3.97
N GLY A 31 -8.05 -4.10 3.76
CA GLY A 31 -8.54 -4.80 2.57
C GLY A 31 -9.68 -5.78 2.84
N VAL A 32 -10.31 -5.72 4.02
CA VAL A 32 -11.35 -6.67 4.44
C VAL A 32 -12.69 -6.37 3.76
N ARG A 33 -13.28 -7.36 3.09
CA ARG A 33 -14.59 -7.22 2.43
C ARG A 33 -15.68 -6.89 3.45
N PRO A 34 -16.57 -5.90 3.20
CA PRO A 34 -17.69 -5.58 4.09
C PRO A 34 -18.56 -6.78 4.44
N GLU A 35 -18.82 -7.69 3.49
CA GLU A 35 -19.56 -8.93 3.73
C GLU A 35 -18.87 -9.82 4.76
N THR A 36 -17.55 -9.97 4.64
CA THR A 36 -16.74 -10.75 5.58
C THR A 36 -16.68 -10.12 6.95
N ILE A 37 -16.68 -8.78 7.05
CA ILE A 37 -16.77 -8.07 8.34
C ILE A 37 -18.10 -8.39 9.03
N VAL A 38 -19.22 -8.31 8.29
CA VAL A 38 -20.56 -8.62 8.83
C VAL A 38 -20.63 -10.07 9.32
N GLU A 39 -20.15 -11.03 8.53
CA GLU A 39 -20.17 -12.44 8.89
C GLU A 39 -19.30 -12.74 10.12
N LEU A 40 -18.06 -12.25 10.14
CA LEU A 40 -17.15 -12.47 11.28
C LEU A 40 -17.65 -11.77 12.55
N ALA A 41 -18.27 -10.59 12.42
CA ALA A 41 -18.86 -9.88 13.54
C ALA A 41 -20.00 -10.66 14.19
N ASP A 42 -20.91 -11.26 13.40
CA ASP A 42 -21.99 -12.12 13.90
C ASP A 42 -21.45 -13.35 14.64
N GLU A 43 -20.43 -14.02 14.09
CA GLU A 43 -19.79 -15.18 14.70
C GLU A 43 -19.21 -14.88 16.10
N ILE A 44 -18.67 -13.68 16.28
CA ILE A 44 -17.97 -13.29 17.51
C ILE A 44 -18.75 -12.37 18.43
N GLY A 45 -19.97 -11.97 18.04
CA GLY A 45 -20.81 -11.01 18.75
C GLY A 45 -20.19 -9.60 18.84
N TYR A 46 -19.51 -9.15 17.78
CA TYR A 46 -18.97 -7.79 17.69
C TYR A 46 -20.05 -6.83 17.16
N GLU A 47 -20.22 -5.68 17.82
CA GLU A 47 -21.21 -4.68 17.40
C GLU A 47 -20.65 -3.83 16.25
N LEU A 48 -21.32 -3.84 15.11
CA LEU A 48 -20.95 -3.04 13.94
C LEU A 48 -21.72 -1.72 13.89
N PRO A 49 -21.14 -0.67 13.28
CA PRO A 49 -21.85 0.59 13.03
C PRO A 49 -23.02 0.39 12.09
N GLU A 50 -22.88 -0.52 11.11
CA GLU A 50 -23.92 -0.93 10.17
C GLU A 50 -23.92 -2.45 10.01
N SER A 51 -25.10 -3.04 9.81
CA SER A 51 -25.29 -4.50 9.77
C SER A 51 -25.51 -5.09 8.37
N ASP A 52 -25.80 -4.24 7.38
CA ASP A 52 -25.81 -4.60 5.96
C ASP A 52 -24.45 -4.29 5.35
N ALA A 53 -23.94 -5.17 4.49
CA ALA A 53 -22.60 -5.02 3.91
C ALA A 53 -22.47 -3.79 3.00
N ALA A 54 -23.52 -3.41 2.27
CA ALA A 54 -23.49 -2.23 1.41
C ALA A 54 -23.52 -0.95 2.24
N ASP A 55 -24.38 -0.89 3.27
CA ASP A 55 -24.43 0.24 4.20
C ASP A 55 -23.11 0.38 4.99
N LEU A 56 -22.49 -0.74 5.38
CA LEU A 56 -21.18 -0.75 6.02
C LEU A 56 -20.08 -0.26 5.07
N ALA A 57 -20.14 -0.63 3.79
CA ALA A 57 -19.21 -0.10 2.79
C ALA A 57 -19.35 1.42 2.63
N ASP A 58 -20.60 1.94 2.64
CA ASP A 58 -20.90 3.38 2.64
C ASP A 58 -20.35 4.07 3.89
N TRP A 59 -20.52 3.45 5.06
CA TRP A 59 -19.96 3.95 6.30
C TRP A 59 -18.43 4.07 6.23
N PHE A 60 -17.69 3.05 5.78
CA PHE A 60 -16.24 3.11 5.64
C PHE A 60 -15.81 4.27 4.73
N ALA A 61 -16.39 4.36 3.54
CA ALA A 61 -16.00 5.38 2.56
C ALA A 61 -16.29 6.81 3.06
N GLU A 62 -17.40 7.02 3.78
CA GLU A 62 -17.76 8.31 4.34
C GLU A 62 -16.90 8.70 5.55
N GLN A 63 -16.59 7.76 6.44
CA GLN A 63 -15.77 8.04 7.63
C GLN A 63 -14.29 8.21 7.29
N SER A 64 -13.80 7.51 6.27
CA SER A 64 -12.41 7.59 5.84
C SER A 64 -12.13 8.86 5.01
N ASP A 65 -13.11 9.49 4.37
CA ASP A 65 -12.93 10.78 3.66
C ASP A 65 -12.90 11.98 4.65
N SER A 66 -11.95 11.95 5.59
CA SER A 66 -11.90 12.83 6.76
C SER A 66 -10.98 14.04 6.59
N GLY A 67 -10.04 13.99 5.63
CA GLY A 67 -8.94 14.95 5.49
C GLY A 67 -7.91 14.86 6.62
N SER A 68 -7.89 13.77 7.38
CA SER A 68 -7.09 13.59 8.59
C SER A 68 -6.67 12.14 8.77
N LEU A 69 -5.35 11.86 8.73
CA LEU A 69 -4.82 10.52 8.95
C LEU A 69 -5.28 9.92 10.29
N VAL A 70 -5.40 10.72 11.35
CA VAL A 70 -5.80 10.22 12.67
C VAL A 70 -7.24 9.72 12.63
N ASP A 71 -8.16 10.51 12.07
CA ASP A 71 -9.58 10.16 11.98
C ASP A 71 -9.79 9.01 10.98
N TYR A 72 -9.00 8.96 9.90
CA TYR A 72 -8.97 7.85 8.95
C TYR A 72 -8.68 6.51 9.65
N ILE A 73 -7.66 6.50 10.52
CA ILE A 73 -7.23 5.30 11.26
C ILE A 73 -8.32 4.80 12.23
N GLU A 74 -9.18 5.66 12.76
CA GLU A 74 -10.25 5.24 13.70
C GLU A 74 -11.19 4.20 13.08
N THR A 75 -11.37 4.21 11.75
CA THR A 75 -12.20 3.23 11.04
C THR A 75 -11.67 1.79 11.14
N PHE A 76 -10.37 1.60 11.41
CA PHE A 76 -9.76 0.28 11.56
C PHE A 76 -10.21 -0.46 12.82
N ASP A 77 -10.78 0.22 13.81
CA ASP A 77 -11.30 -0.44 15.01
C ASP A 77 -12.32 -1.54 14.66
N VAL A 78 -13.06 -1.35 13.56
CA VAL A 78 -14.01 -2.32 13.03
C VAL A 78 -13.31 -3.53 12.40
N THR A 79 -12.37 -3.32 11.47
CA THR A 79 -11.67 -4.43 10.79
C THR A 79 -10.79 -5.19 11.76
N LEU A 80 -10.03 -4.50 12.61
CA LEU A 80 -9.24 -5.10 13.68
C LEU A 80 -10.11 -5.89 14.64
N GLY A 81 -11.31 -5.38 14.99
CA GLY A 81 -12.25 -6.05 15.89
C GLY A 81 -12.63 -7.47 15.47
N VAL A 82 -12.77 -7.70 14.16
CA VAL A 82 -13.15 -9.01 13.59
C VAL A 82 -11.96 -9.91 13.26
N MET A 83 -10.75 -9.36 13.18
CA MET A 83 -9.51 -10.08 12.82
C MET A 83 -8.72 -10.58 14.03
N GLN A 84 -9.38 -11.11 15.06
CA GLN A 84 -8.71 -11.49 16.33
C GLN A 84 -8.50 -13.00 16.50
N THR A 85 -8.80 -13.81 15.49
CA THR A 85 -8.62 -15.27 15.51
C THR A 85 -7.82 -15.74 14.30
N ALA A 86 -7.14 -16.88 14.41
CA ALA A 86 -6.37 -17.46 13.31
C ALA A 86 -7.27 -17.76 12.09
N ASP A 87 -8.47 -18.30 12.32
CA ASP A 87 -9.42 -18.57 11.24
C ASP A 87 -9.88 -17.29 10.51
N ALA A 88 -10.09 -16.19 11.23
CA ALA A 88 -10.43 -14.90 10.64
C ALA A 88 -9.26 -14.34 9.81
N LEU A 89 -8.03 -14.33 10.35
CA LEU A 89 -6.84 -13.89 9.64
C LEU A 89 -6.60 -14.70 8.36
N ARG A 90 -6.67 -16.03 8.45
CA ARG A 90 -6.54 -16.93 7.29
C ARG A 90 -7.59 -16.65 6.23
N ARG A 91 -8.87 -16.51 6.64
CA ARG A 91 -9.97 -16.19 5.71
C ARG A 91 -9.73 -14.87 5.00
N VAL A 92 -9.39 -13.81 5.75
CA VAL A 92 -9.14 -12.47 5.20
C VAL A 92 -7.97 -12.49 4.23
N ALA A 93 -6.87 -13.15 4.58
CA ALA A 93 -5.70 -13.30 3.70
C ALA A 93 -6.03 -14.05 2.40
N ARG A 94 -6.78 -15.15 2.46
CA ARG A 94 -7.25 -15.86 1.28
C ARG A 94 -8.12 -14.99 0.38
N GLU A 95 -9.09 -14.29 0.95
CA GLU A 95 -9.98 -13.39 0.22
C GLU A 95 -9.23 -12.20 -0.39
N PHE A 96 -8.20 -11.70 0.30
CA PHE A 96 -7.33 -10.64 -0.16
C PHE A 96 -6.57 -11.04 -1.42
N VAL A 97 -5.98 -12.24 -1.47
CA VAL A 97 -5.33 -12.78 -2.69
C VAL A 97 -6.34 -12.95 -3.82
N ALA A 98 -7.54 -13.46 -3.50
CA ALA A 98 -8.60 -13.61 -4.50
C ALA A 98 -9.03 -12.26 -5.13
N ASP A 99 -9.07 -11.19 -4.33
CA ASP A 99 -9.37 -9.84 -4.82
C ASP A 99 -8.24 -9.28 -5.70
N LEU A 100 -6.99 -9.48 -5.30
CA LEU A 100 -5.83 -9.09 -6.11
C LEU A 100 -5.81 -9.81 -7.46
N ALA A 101 -6.01 -11.13 -7.46
CA ALA A 101 -6.06 -11.92 -8.70
C ALA A 101 -7.21 -11.46 -9.62
N ALA A 102 -8.39 -11.19 -9.06
CA ALA A 102 -9.54 -10.67 -9.80
C ALA A 102 -9.30 -9.25 -10.34
N ASP A 103 -8.40 -8.48 -9.71
CA ASP A 103 -7.96 -7.18 -10.18
C ASP A 103 -6.79 -7.27 -11.18
N GLY A 104 -6.31 -8.46 -11.55
CA GLY A 104 -5.22 -8.66 -12.51
C GLY A 104 -3.82 -8.45 -11.92
N VAL A 105 -3.70 -8.48 -10.60
CA VAL A 105 -2.39 -8.44 -9.93
C VAL A 105 -1.70 -9.79 -10.07
N VAL A 106 -0.43 -9.75 -10.47
CA VAL A 106 0.44 -10.94 -10.63
C VAL A 106 1.48 -11.02 -9.51
N TYR A 107 1.79 -9.90 -8.85
CA TYR A 107 2.64 -9.87 -7.67
C TYR A 107 2.13 -8.86 -6.64
N GLY A 108 2.01 -9.28 -5.38
CA GLY A 108 1.57 -8.44 -4.27
C GLY A 108 2.54 -8.48 -3.08
N GLU A 109 2.67 -7.37 -2.39
CA GLU A 109 3.28 -7.31 -1.06
C GLU A 109 2.25 -6.76 -0.07
N VAL A 110 1.58 -7.67 0.64
CA VAL A 110 0.57 -7.33 1.63
C VAL A 110 1.24 -6.92 2.93
N ARG A 111 0.91 -5.73 3.43
CA ARG A 111 1.40 -5.23 4.72
C ARG A 111 0.32 -5.33 5.79
N TRP A 112 0.71 -5.53 7.03
CA TRP A 112 -0.19 -5.56 8.19
C TRP A 112 0.63 -5.60 9.48
N ALA A 113 0.00 -5.32 10.62
CA ALA A 113 0.68 -5.32 11.92
C ALA A 113 0.23 -6.49 12.82
N PRO A 114 1.00 -7.59 12.91
CA PRO A 114 0.64 -8.75 13.74
C PRO A 114 0.35 -8.42 15.21
N GLU A 115 0.95 -7.35 15.74
CA GLU A 115 0.72 -6.91 17.12
C GLU A 115 -0.70 -6.41 17.39
N GLN A 116 -1.49 -6.07 16.36
CA GLN A 116 -2.88 -5.63 16.50
C GLN A 116 -3.89 -6.79 16.59
N HIS A 117 -3.44 -8.04 16.44
CA HIS A 117 -4.32 -9.22 16.35
C HIS A 117 -4.19 -10.19 17.53
N LEU A 118 -3.75 -9.68 18.69
CA LEU A 118 -3.42 -10.51 19.85
C LEU A 118 -4.49 -10.51 20.95
N SER A 119 -5.57 -9.74 20.81
CA SER A 119 -6.52 -9.47 21.91
C SER A 119 -7.29 -10.70 22.38
N ARG A 120 -7.42 -11.74 21.53
CA ARG A 120 -8.05 -13.02 21.87
C ARG A 120 -7.06 -14.17 22.05
N GLY A 121 -5.78 -13.85 22.29
CA GLY A 121 -4.79 -14.81 22.78
C GLY A 121 -3.89 -15.45 21.72
N LEU A 122 -3.94 -14.99 20.47
CA LEU A 122 -2.91 -15.34 19.49
C LEU A 122 -1.55 -14.81 19.95
N SER A 123 -0.51 -15.60 19.72
CA SER A 123 0.85 -15.11 19.66
C SER A 123 1.13 -14.44 18.31
N LEU A 124 2.19 -13.61 18.27
CA LEU A 124 2.65 -13.00 17.03
C LEU A 124 2.92 -14.02 15.92
N GLN A 125 3.54 -15.16 16.27
CA GLN A 125 3.87 -16.20 15.31
C GLN A 125 2.61 -16.91 14.79
N GLU A 126 1.64 -17.22 15.66
CA GLU A 126 0.36 -17.83 15.25
C GLU A 126 -0.42 -16.91 14.30
N ALA A 127 -0.37 -15.59 14.52
CA ALA A 127 -0.98 -14.63 13.61
C ALA A 127 -0.29 -14.66 12.23
N VAL A 128 1.05 -14.63 12.18
CA VAL A 128 1.82 -14.66 10.93
C VAL A 128 1.62 -15.98 10.17
N ASP A 129 1.61 -17.11 10.88
CA ASP A 129 1.35 -18.41 10.28
C ASP A 129 -0.07 -18.48 9.70
N ALA A 130 -1.09 -17.94 10.39
CA ALA A 130 -2.46 -17.93 9.90
C ALA A 130 -2.64 -17.08 8.63
N VAL A 131 -2.00 -15.92 8.56
CA VAL A 131 -2.00 -15.09 7.34
C VAL A 131 -1.26 -15.80 6.21
N GLN A 132 -0.13 -16.46 6.49
CA GLN A 132 0.61 -17.21 5.48
C GLN A 132 -0.21 -18.37 4.90
N GLU A 133 -0.88 -19.15 5.76
CA GLU A 133 -1.79 -20.22 5.32
C GLU A 133 -2.90 -19.67 4.41
N GLY A 134 -3.45 -18.51 4.75
CA GLY A 134 -4.51 -17.89 3.94
C GLY A 134 -4.02 -17.39 2.60
N ILE A 135 -2.80 -16.83 2.55
CA ILE A 135 -2.17 -16.43 1.30
C ILE A 135 -1.98 -17.65 0.39
N GLU A 136 -1.41 -18.74 0.91
CA GLU A 136 -1.17 -19.98 0.16
C GLU A 136 -2.48 -20.58 -0.38
N GLU A 137 -3.54 -20.64 0.45
CA GLU A 137 -4.88 -21.06 0.01
C GLU A 137 -5.42 -20.17 -1.12
N GLY A 138 -5.21 -18.86 -1.03
CA GLY A 138 -5.67 -17.90 -2.03
C GLY A 138 -4.92 -18.00 -3.36
N GLU A 139 -3.61 -18.22 -3.31
CA GLU A 139 -2.76 -18.44 -4.49
C GLU A 139 -3.16 -19.74 -5.20
N ASP A 140 -3.34 -20.85 -4.47
CA ASP A 140 -3.81 -22.13 -5.00
C ASP A 140 -5.19 -21.99 -5.68
N GLU A 141 -6.12 -21.24 -5.07
CA GLU A 141 -7.44 -20.97 -5.65
C GLU A 141 -7.37 -20.12 -6.92
N ALA A 142 -6.48 -19.13 -6.96
CA ALA A 142 -6.25 -18.29 -8.13
C ALA A 142 -5.66 -19.10 -9.30
N GLU A 143 -4.65 -19.93 -9.02
CA GLU A 143 -4.05 -20.83 -10.01
C GLU A 143 -5.10 -21.78 -10.60
N GLY A 144 -5.95 -22.35 -9.74
CA GLY A 144 -7.07 -23.20 -10.16
C GLY A 144 -8.10 -22.49 -11.07
N ARG A 145 -8.13 -21.16 -11.08
CA ARG A 145 -8.95 -20.31 -11.96
C ARG A 145 -8.17 -19.76 -13.16
N GLY A 146 -6.90 -20.12 -13.31
CA GLY A 146 -6.02 -19.70 -14.41
C GLY A 146 -5.35 -18.35 -14.20
N HIS A 147 -5.26 -17.88 -12.95
CA HIS A 147 -4.53 -16.67 -12.57
C HIS A 147 -3.26 -17.07 -11.81
N ASP A 148 -2.10 -16.70 -12.35
CA ASP A 148 -0.83 -16.85 -11.66
C ASP A 148 -0.54 -15.59 -10.85
N ILE A 149 -0.50 -15.72 -9.53
CA ILE A 149 -0.26 -14.62 -8.59
C ILE A 149 0.64 -15.11 -7.46
N ARG A 150 1.56 -14.25 -7.03
CA ARG A 150 2.34 -14.45 -5.80
C ARG A 150 2.20 -13.27 -4.86
N VAL A 151 2.03 -13.53 -3.57
CA VAL A 151 1.87 -12.52 -2.52
C VAL A 151 2.87 -12.77 -1.38
N GLY A 152 3.68 -11.76 -1.08
CA GLY A 152 4.58 -11.73 0.08
C GLY A 152 4.01 -10.89 1.22
N GLN A 153 4.41 -11.19 2.45
CA GLN A 153 4.05 -10.39 3.63
C GLN A 153 5.11 -9.34 3.95
N ILE A 154 4.66 -8.14 4.29
CA ILE A 154 5.43 -7.11 4.99
C ILE A 154 4.88 -6.99 6.41
N LEU A 155 5.72 -7.22 7.41
CA LEU A 155 5.28 -7.04 8.80
C LEU A 155 5.54 -5.60 9.24
N SER A 156 4.47 -4.89 9.55
CA SER A 156 4.51 -3.52 10.03
C SER A 156 4.55 -3.48 11.56
N ALA A 157 5.39 -2.63 12.12
CA ALA A 157 5.29 -2.24 13.52
C ALA A 157 4.53 -0.91 13.67
N MET A 158 3.69 -0.82 14.68
CA MET A 158 2.93 0.37 14.99
C MET A 158 3.80 1.38 15.73
N ARG A 159 3.93 2.57 15.15
CA ARG A 159 4.74 3.69 15.66
C ARG A 159 4.57 3.96 17.15
N GLN A 160 3.33 3.93 17.62
CA GLN A 160 2.91 4.26 18.96
C GLN A 160 3.04 3.13 19.99
N GLN A 161 3.29 1.88 19.56
CA GLN A 161 3.24 0.70 20.45
C GLN A 161 4.61 0.26 21.00
N GLY A 162 5.72 0.80 20.46
CA GLY A 162 7.07 0.55 20.99
C GLY A 162 7.60 -0.88 20.81
N ARG A 163 6.95 -1.73 20.02
CA ARG A 163 7.33 -3.14 19.78
C ARG A 163 8.15 -3.37 18.51
N SER A 164 8.57 -2.30 17.82
CA SER A 164 9.27 -2.39 16.52
C SER A 164 10.44 -3.38 16.46
N LEU A 165 11.27 -3.52 17.51
CA LEU A 165 12.37 -4.49 17.50
C LEU A 165 11.86 -5.95 17.53
N GLU A 166 10.79 -6.22 18.28
CA GLU A 166 10.18 -7.54 18.36
C GLU A 166 9.56 -7.94 17.01
N ILE A 167 8.86 -7.01 16.36
CA ILE A 167 8.27 -7.23 15.03
C ILE A 167 9.36 -7.38 13.96
N ALA A 168 10.46 -6.62 14.05
CA ALA A 168 11.61 -6.78 13.16
C ALA A 168 12.26 -8.17 13.30
N GLN A 169 12.41 -8.67 14.52
CA GLN A 169 12.91 -10.02 14.79
C GLN A 169 11.97 -11.10 14.24
N LEU A 170 10.66 -10.90 14.40
CA LEU A 170 9.64 -11.78 13.83
C LEU A 170 9.70 -11.82 12.30
N ALA A 171 9.87 -10.66 11.65
CA ALA A 171 9.96 -10.56 10.20
C ALA A 171 11.18 -11.33 9.66
N VAL A 172 12.36 -11.11 10.28
CA VAL A 172 13.58 -11.84 9.92
C VAL A 172 13.45 -13.34 10.17
N ALA A 173 12.83 -13.75 11.29
CA ALA A 173 12.63 -15.17 11.63
C ALA A 173 11.71 -15.90 10.64
N ASN A 174 10.83 -15.17 9.95
CA ASN A 174 9.93 -15.70 8.92
C ASN A 174 10.40 -15.41 7.48
N ARG A 175 11.66 -14.99 7.30
CA ARG A 175 12.30 -14.93 5.99
C ARG A 175 12.24 -16.30 5.32
N GLY A 176 11.77 -16.34 4.07
CA GLY A 176 11.62 -17.59 3.32
C GLY A 176 10.41 -18.44 3.74
N ARG A 177 9.56 -17.92 4.63
CA ARG A 177 8.24 -18.45 5.00
C ARG A 177 7.13 -17.43 4.67
N GLY A 178 7.29 -16.75 3.53
CA GLY A 178 6.33 -15.77 3.01
C GLY A 178 6.57 -14.31 3.42
N VAL A 179 7.33 -14.03 4.49
CA VAL A 179 7.67 -12.63 4.85
C VAL A 179 8.85 -12.13 4.01
N SER A 180 8.60 -11.07 3.23
CA SER A 180 9.56 -10.44 2.30
C SER A 180 10.12 -9.11 2.80
N GLY A 181 9.45 -8.42 3.73
CA GLY A 181 9.92 -7.10 4.19
C GLY A 181 9.37 -6.67 5.55
N PHE A 182 9.81 -5.48 5.98
CA PHE A 182 9.38 -4.82 7.21
C PHE A 182 8.96 -3.37 6.93
N ASP A 183 8.02 -2.87 7.74
CA ASP A 183 7.52 -1.49 7.68
C ASP A 183 7.22 -0.91 9.08
N ILE A 184 7.01 0.41 9.16
CA ILE A 184 6.36 1.06 10.29
C ILE A 184 5.16 1.89 9.85
N ALA A 185 4.02 1.66 10.50
CA ALA A 185 2.73 2.28 10.18
C ALA A 185 2.10 2.95 11.42
N GLY A 186 0.88 3.50 11.25
CA GLY A 186 0.17 4.27 12.27
C GLY A 186 0.47 5.78 12.20
N PRO A 187 0.12 6.55 13.25
CA PRO A 187 0.22 8.01 13.22
C PRO A 187 1.65 8.47 12.96
N GLU A 188 1.85 9.29 11.93
CA GLU A 188 3.20 9.73 11.54
C GLU A 188 3.71 10.92 12.37
N ASP A 189 2.89 11.97 12.53
CA ASP A 189 3.31 13.17 13.24
C ASP A 189 3.53 12.89 14.73
N GLY A 190 4.66 13.36 15.27
CA GLY A 190 5.11 13.03 16.61
C GLY A 190 5.80 11.65 16.78
N PHE A 191 5.71 10.75 15.80
CA PHE A 191 6.29 9.40 15.86
C PHE A 191 7.31 9.15 14.75
N ALA A 192 8.42 9.91 14.79
CA ALA A 192 9.46 9.85 13.77
C ALA A 192 10.12 8.46 13.65
N PRO A 193 10.52 8.01 12.43
CA PRO A 193 11.26 6.76 12.22
C PRO A 193 12.51 6.61 13.11
N ALA A 194 13.17 7.72 13.43
CA ALA A 194 14.26 7.82 14.40
C ALA A 194 14.00 7.16 15.77
N GLN A 195 12.75 6.99 16.18
CA GLN A 195 12.39 6.36 17.45
C GLN A 195 12.53 4.82 17.40
N HIS A 196 12.59 4.25 16.20
CA HIS A 196 12.67 2.81 15.93
C HIS A 196 14.07 2.34 15.51
N ARG A 197 15.12 3.15 15.74
CA ARG A 197 16.51 2.86 15.32
C ARG A 197 16.98 1.45 15.68
N ALA A 198 16.65 0.94 16.86
CA ALA A 198 17.08 -0.40 17.27
C ALA A 198 16.55 -1.49 16.33
N ALA A 199 15.30 -1.35 15.87
CA ALA A 199 14.71 -2.26 14.90
C ALA A 199 15.40 -2.14 13.53
N PHE A 200 15.58 -0.92 13.05
CA PHE A 200 16.23 -0.67 11.75
C PHE A 200 17.70 -1.08 11.72
N ASP A 201 18.45 -0.87 12.80
CA ASP A 201 19.82 -1.33 12.93
C ASP A 201 19.91 -2.86 12.89
N TYR A 202 18.95 -3.55 13.53
CA TYR A 202 18.83 -5.01 13.48
C TYR A 202 18.52 -5.49 12.04
N LEU A 203 17.48 -4.93 11.40
CA LEU A 203 17.08 -5.29 10.03
C LEU A 203 18.23 -5.11 9.03
N ALA A 204 18.96 -3.99 9.14
CA ALA A 204 20.14 -3.73 8.32
C ALA A 204 21.27 -4.74 8.56
N SER A 205 21.49 -5.16 9.82
CA SER A 205 22.51 -6.17 10.15
C SER A 205 22.18 -7.56 9.58
N GLU A 206 20.90 -7.81 9.30
CA GLU A 206 20.39 -9.07 8.74
C GLU A 206 20.19 -8.99 7.21
N PHE A 207 20.48 -7.86 6.56
CA PHE A 207 20.15 -7.62 5.14
C PHE A 207 18.66 -7.84 4.82
N PHE A 208 17.77 -7.40 5.72
CA PHE A 208 16.33 -7.51 5.51
C PHE A 208 15.79 -6.19 4.93
N PRO A 209 15.00 -6.23 3.84
CA PRO A 209 14.52 -5.03 3.17
C PRO A 209 13.44 -4.32 4.00
N VAL A 210 13.41 -2.99 3.85
CA VAL A 210 12.58 -2.11 4.65
C VAL A 210 11.90 -1.10 3.73
N THR A 211 10.59 -0.97 3.86
CA THR A 211 9.84 0.23 3.45
C THR A 211 9.43 0.99 4.71
N VAL A 212 9.13 2.28 4.59
CA VAL A 212 8.71 3.11 5.74
C VAL A 212 7.66 4.10 5.27
N HIS A 213 6.47 4.10 5.88
CA HIS A 213 5.52 5.20 5.72
C HIS A 213 6.20 6.53 6.09
N ALA A 214 6.28 7.48 5.17
CA ALA A 214 6.83 8.79 5.49
C ALA A 214 6.39 9.84 4.48
N GLY A 215 6.17 11.06 4.95
CA GLY A 215 5.71 12.15 4.09
C GLY A 215 4.23 12.03 3.72
N GLU A 216 3.41 11.46 4.60
CA GLU A 216 1.97 11.36 4.45
C GLU A 216 1.28 12.43 5.33
N ALA A 217 1.48 12.36 6.65
CA ALA A 217 0.97 13.31 7.64
C ALA A 217 2.07 14.19 8.25
N ALA A 218 3.35 13.82 8.14
CA ALA A 218 4.50 14.65 8.52
C ALA A 218 5.26 15.17 7.28
N GLY A 219 6.23 16.06 7.49
CA GLY A 219 6.97 16.74 6.43
C GLY A 219 8.27 16.07 6.01
N LEU A 220 9.13 16.84 5.32
CA LEU A 220 10.42 16.37 4.78
C LEU A 220 11.37 15.76 5.83
N ASP A 221 11.29 16.19 7.09
CA ASP A 221 12.10 15.61 8.16
C ASP A 221 11.76 14.14 8.45
N SER A 222 10.49 13.76 8.30
CA SER A 222 10.07 12.36 8.44
C SER A 222 10.61 11.51 7.30
N ILE A 223 10.49 11.99 6.05
CA ILE A 223 11.07 11.34 4.87
C ILE A 223 12.59 11.19 5.04
N ARG A 224 13.28 12.25 5.47
CA ARG A 224 14.71 12.19 5.76
C ARG A 224 15.04 11.14 6.82
N SER A 225 14.24 11.06 7.89
CA SER A 225 14.43 10.06 8.95
C SER A 225 14.16 8.64 8.45
N ALA A 226 13.16 8.42 7.59
CA ALA A 226 12.90 7.13 6.96
C ALA A 226 14.10 6.66 6.13
N LEU A 227 14.73 7.55 5.35
CA LEU A 227 15.89 7.21 4.53
C LEU A 227 17.16 6.97 5.37
N ILE A 228 17.43 7.81 6.37
CA ILE A 228 18.69 7.77 7.13
C ILE A 228 18.63 6.80 8.30
N ASP A 229 17.58 6.90 9.11
CA ASP A 229 17.42 6.08 10.31
C ASP A 229 16.73 4.76 9.96
N GLY A 230 15.70 4.83 9.12
CA GLY A 230 14.97 3.66 8.61
C GLY A 230 15.75 2.84 7.58
N ARG A 231 16.70 3.46 6.87
CA ARG A 231 17.42 2.86 5.74
C ARG A 231 16.45 2.33 4.69
N ALA A 232 15.33 3.03 4.54
CA ALA A 232 14.22 2.60 3.71
C ALA A 232 14.68 2.48 2.25
N LEU A 233 14.34 1.34 1.64
CA LEU A 233 14.55 1.08 0.22
C LEU A 233 13.40 1.64 -0.62
N ARG A 234 12.23 1.85 0.00
CA ARG A 234 11.04 2.50 -0.56
C ARG A 234 10.42 3.42 0.48
N LEU A 235 9.64 4.39 0.02
CA LEU A 235 8.87 5.28 0.89
C LEU A 235 7.38 4.96 0.74
N GLY A 236 6.75 4.51 1.82
CA GLY A 236 5.29 4.45 1.94
C GLY A 236 4.73 5.84 1.79
N HIS A 237 3.91 6.07 0.76
CA HIS A 237 3.56 7.39 0.24
C HIS A 237 4.77 8.19 -0.26
N GLY A 238 5.42 8.98 0.60
CA GLY A 238 6.44 9.95 0.18
C GLY A 238 5.89 11.14 -0.61
N VAL A 239 4.56 11.32 -0.64
CA VAL A 239 3.89 12.35 -1.46
C VAL A 239 4.34 13.77 -1.12
N ARG A 240 4.60 14.04 0.17
CA ARG A 240 5.10 15.35 0.63
C ARG A 240 6.55 15.64 0.28
N LEU A 241 7.26 14.72 -0.38
CA LEU A 241 8.55 15.02 -0.99
C LEU A 241 8.45 16.15 -2.03
N ALA A 242 7.27 16.30 -2.64
CA ALA A 242 6.99 17.39 -3.56
C ALA A 242 7.18 18.79 -2.92
N SER A 243 7.16 18.92 -1.59
CA SER A 243 7.49 20.18 -0.91
C SER A 243 8.98 20.54 -0.96
N ASP A 244 9.86 19.60 -1.35
CA ASP A 244 11.29 19.85 -1.59
C ASP A 244 11.56 20.23 -3.08
N LEU A 245 10.51 20.47 -3.86
CA LEU A 245 10.57 20.94 -5.24
C LEU A 245 10.15 22.41 -5.31
N ASN A 246 11.07 23.28 -5.73
CA ASN A 246 10.82 24.72 -5.84
C ASN A 246 10.58 25.09 -7.30
N VAL A 247 9.39 25.57 -7.64
CA VAL A 247 9.11 26.10 -8.99
C VAL A 247 9.83 27.45 -9.15
N VAL A 248 10.82 27.49 -10.03
CA VAL A 248 11.66 28.68 -10.29
C VAL A 248 11.04 29.59 -11.33
N SER A 249 10.41 29.02 -12.36
CA SER A 249 9.68 29.78 -13.38
C SER A 249 8.61 28.91 -14.04
N ARG A 250 7.58 29.57 -14.57
CA ARG A 250 6.52 28.96 -15.38
C ARG A 250 6.34 29.81 -16.64
N GLU A 251 6.69 29.26 -17.80
CA GLU A 251 6.52 29.90 -19.11
C GLU A 251 5.63 29.00 -19.99
N GLY A 252 4.34 29.34 -20.10
CA GLY A 252 3.38 28.48 -20.77
C GLY A 252 3.18 27.15 -20.01
N GLU A 253 3.39 26.04 -20.71
CA GLU A 253 3.34 24.68 -20.15
C GLU A 253 4.69 24.24 -19.55
N GLU A 254 5.78 24.96 -19.81
CA GLU A 254 7.10 24.62 -19.26
C GLU A 254 7.24 25.12 -17.82
N VAL A 255 7.57 24.20 -16.91
CA VAL A 255 7.85 24.48 -15.50
C VAL A 255 9.30 24.14 -15.19
N MET A 256 10.07 25.14 -14.76
CA MET A 256 11.43 24.92 -14.28
C MET A 256 11.40 24.67 -12.78
N VAL A 257 11.88 23.49 -12.37
CA VAL A 257 11.90 23.07 -10.97
C VAL A 257 13.33 22.97 -10.46
N GLN A 258 13.60 23.62 -9.33
CA GLN A 258 14.82 23.44 -8.55
C GLN A 258 14.57 22.41 -7.46
N PHE A 259 15.35 21.34 -7.50
CA PHE A 259 15.31 20.25 -6.54
C PHE A 259 16.07 20.65 -5.27
N GLY A 260 15.46 20.46 -4.11
CA GLY A 260 16.18 20.35 -2.86
C GLY A 260 17.03 19.06 -2.81
N ASP A 261 17.84 18.95 -1.78
CA ASP A 261 18.80 17.85 -1.67
C ASP A 261 18.13 16.51 -1.38
N LEU A 262 16.98 16.51 -0.70
CA LEU A 262 16.23 15.29 -0.38
C LEU A 262 15.53 14.76 -1.63
N ALA A 263 14.82 15.61 -2.36
CA ALA A 263 14.22 15.30 -3.65
C ALA A 263 15.25 14.76 -4.64
N ARG A 264 16.42 15.43 -4.75
CA ARG A 264 17.52 14.94 -5.60
C ARG A 264 18.03 13.57 -5.16
N TRP A 265 18.20 13.36 -3.85
CA TRP A 265 18.66 12.07 -3.32
C TRP A 265 17.71 10.92 -3.68
N VAL A 266 16.41 11.12 -3.48
CA VAL A 266 15.37 10.12 -3.79
C VAL A 266 15.34 9.82 -5.29
N ARG A 267 15.24 10.85 -6.14
CA ARG A 267 15.17 10.68 -7.59
C ARG A 267 16.41 9.99 -8.15
N ASP A 268 17.60 10.50 -7.85
CA ASP A 268 18.84 10.03 -8.48
C ASP A 268 19.26 8.61 -8.03
N ARG A 269 18.58 8.05 -7.02
CA ARG A 269 18.74 6.66 -6.55
C ARG A 269 17.54 5.78 -6.87
N GLU A 270 16.56 6.34 -7.58
CA GLU A 270 15.34 5.64 -7.98
C GLU A 270 14.63 5.01 -6.78
N ILE A 271 14.63 5.70 -5.62
CA ILE A 271 13.93 5.22 -4.42
C ILE A 271 12.43 5.28 -4.71
N PRO A 272 11.71 4.13 -4.73
CA PRO A 272 10.30 4.13 -5.09
C PRO A 272 9.44 4.91 -4.11
N LEU A 273 8.52 5.69 -4.67
CA LEU A 273 7.42 6.34 -3.95
C LEU A 273 6.18 5.46 -4.09
N GLU A 274 5.75 4.84 -2.99
CA GLU A 274 4.55 4.02 -2.91
C GLU A 274 3.31 4.92 -2.78
N LEU A 275 2.99 5.67 -3.83
CA LEU A 275 1.89 6.64 -3.82
C LEU A 275 0.54 5.93 -3.84
N ALA A 276 -0.41 6.46 -3.07
CA ALA A 276 -1.77 5.94 -2.95
C ALA A 276 -2.77 7.09 -3.08
N PRO A 277 -3.09 7.53 -4.31
CA PRO A 277 -3.80 8.80 -4.55
C PRO A 277 -5.14 8.96 -3.83
N SER A 278 -6.03 7.95 -3.87
CA SER A 278 -7.29 8.02 -3.13
C SER A 278 -7.07 8.17 -1.61
N SER A 279 -6.17 7.37 -1.04
CA SER A 279 -5.81 7.47 0.38
C SER A 279 -5.21 8.85 0.69
N ASN A 280 -4.28 9.35 -0.12
CA ASN A 280 -3.63 10.64 0.08
C ASN A 280 -4.58 11.83 0.04
N LEU A 281 -5.67 11.74 -0.73
CA LEU A 281 -6.78 12.72 -0.68
C LEU A 281 -7.56 12.60 0.63
N GLN A 282 -8.00 11.39 0.96
CA GLN A 282 -8.83 11.10 2.13
C GLN A 282 -8.12 11.39 3.47
N THR A 283 -6.80 11.19 3.56
CA THR A 283 -6.01 11.46 4.77
C THR A 283 -5.54 12.91 4.89
N GLY A 284 -5.80 13.75 3.86
CA GLY A 284 -5.31 15.13 3.80
C GLY A 284 -3.81 15.23 3.52
N ALA A 285 -3.17 14.17 3.03
CA ALA A 285 -1.74 14.13 2.76
C ALA A 285 -1.31 15.20 1.75
N ILE A 286 -2.21 15.55 0.81
CA ILE A 286 -1.96 16.54 -0.25
C ILE A 286 -2.56 17.93 0.00
N GLU A 287 -3.06 18.23 1.20
CA GLU A 287 -3.76 19.51 1.50
C GLU A 287 -2.98 20.76 1.06
N ALA A 288 -1.64 20.70 1.10
CA ALA A 288 -0.76 21.79 0.67
C ALA A 288 -0.88 22.13 -0.83
N TRP A 289 -1.33 21.19 -1.67
CA TRP A 289 -1.57 21.39 -3.10
C TRP A 289 -3.06 21.57 -3.42
N GLY A 290 -3.94 20.91 -2.68
CA GLY A 290 -5.39 21.04 -2.81
C GLY A 290 -6.13 19.83 -2.27
N THR A 291 -7.34 19.59 -2.77
CA THR A 291 -8.24 18.53 -2.28
C THR A 291 -8.92 17.75 -3.39
N GLN A 292 -8.49 17.94 -4.64
CA GLN A 292 -9.00 17.23 -5.80
C GLN A 292 -7.90 16.39 -6.44
N TRP A 293 -8.28 15.46 -7.32
CA TRP A 293 -7.35 14.60 -8.03
C TRP A 293 -6.32 15.39 -8.84
N GLU A 294 -6.74 16.48 -9.49
CA GLU A 294 -5.88 17.33 -10.32
C GLU A 294 -4.83 18.09 -9.49
N ASP A 295 -5.07 18.25 -8.18
CA ASP A 295 -4.13 18.89 -7.26
C ASP A 295 -3.04 17.93 -6.77
N HIS A 296 -3.21 16.62 -6.98
CA HIS A 296 -2.29 15.62 -6.46
C HIS A 296 -0.89 15.77 -7.10
N PRO A 297 0.20 15.83 -6.33
CA PRO A 297 1.55 16.00 -6.88
C PRO A 297 2.09 14.74 -7.59
N PHE A 298 1.22 13.77 -7.92
CA PHE A 298 1.60 12.51 -8.57
C PHE A 298 2.23 12.83 -9.93
N ASP A 299 1.52 13.60 -10.75
CA ASP A 299 1.99 13.97 -12.08
C ASP A 299 3.29 14.77 -12.03
N LEU A 300 3.39 15.75 -11.13
CA LEU A 300 4.63 16.50 -10.95
C LEU A 300 5.83 15.58 -10.64
N LEU A 301 5.65 14.61 -9.73
CA LEU A 301 6.71 13.66 -9.38
C LEU A 301 7.04 12.75 -10.57
N TYR A 302 6.04 12.23 -11.27
CA TYR A 302 6.24 11.39 -12.45
C TYR A 302 6.99 12.11 -13.56
N GLN A 303 6.52 13.30 -13.98
CA GLN A 303 7.12 14.10 -15.05
C GLN A 303 8.57 14.53 -14.74
N LEU A 304 8.92 14.64 -13.45
CA LEU A 304 10.27 14.97 -13.00
C LEU A 304 11.20 13.76 -12.87
N GLY A 305 10.73 12.56 -13.24
CA GLY A 305 11.50 11.33 -13.30
C GLY A 305 11.69 10.63 -11.96
N PHE A 306 10.79 10.84 -11.00
CA PHE A 306 10.76 10.02 -9.79
C PHE A 306 10.19 8.63 -10.09
N SER A 307 10.70 7.60 -9.42
CA SER A 307 10.15 6.25 -9.47
C SER A 307 8.83 6.18 -8.70
N VAL A 308 7.76 6.67 -9.31
CA VAL A 308 6.40 6.60 -8.74
C VAL A 308 5.77 5.24 -9.03
N THR A 309 5.04 4.72 -8.04
CA THR A 309 4.20 3.53 -8.17
C THR A 309 2.78 3.88 -7.76
N VAL A 310 1.79 3.14 -8.26
CA VAL A 310 0.38 3.35 -7.95
C VAL A 310 -0.08 2.23 -7.03
N ASN A 311 -0.69 2.60 -5.91
CA ASN A 311 -1.10 1.66 -4.87
C ASN A 311 -2.46 2.04 -4.28
N VAL A 312 -3.09 1.09 -3.61
CA VAL A 312 -4.43 1.26 -3.03
C VAL A 312 -4.41 1.70 -1.58
N ASP A 313 -3.33 1.39 -0.85
CA ASP A 313 -3.22 1.52 0.59
C ASP A 313 -4.30 0.70 1.33
N ASN A 314 -5.53 1.19 1.43
CA ASN A 314 -6.62 0.49 2.12
C ASN A 314 -7.87 0.43 1.24
N ARG A 315 -8.09 -0.72 0.58
CA ARG A 315 -9.17 -0.90 -0.40
C ARG A 315 -10.56 -0.64 0.18
N THR A 316 -10.81 -1.07 1.41
CA THR A 316 -12.11 -0.96 2.08
C THR A 316 -12.42 0.47 2.46
N GLN A 317 -11.49 1.14 3.15
CA GLN A 317 -11.59 2.54 3.58
C GLN A 317 -11.68 3.49 2.38
N SER A 318 -10.82 3.28 1.39
CA SER A 318 -10.76 4.14 0.20
C SER A 318 -11.76 3.77 -0.89
N ARG A 319 -12.55 2.70 -0.72
CA ARG A 319 -13.48 2.15 -1.72
C ARG A 319 -12.82 2.09 -3.10
N THR A 320 -11.66 1.44 -3.14
CA THR A 320 -10.81 1.45 -4.33
C THR A 320 -10.26 0.06 -4.67
N SER A 321 -9.66 -0.02 -5.86
CA SER A 321 -8.91 -1.15 -6.39
C SER A 321 -7.74 -0.59 -7.19
N LEU A 322 -6.72 -1.40 -7.47
CA LEU A 322 -5.56 -0.93 -8.22
C LEU A 322 -5.97 -0.53 -9.65
N THR A 323 -6.90 -1.28 -10.25
CA THR A 323 -7.52 -0.89 -11.52
C THR A 323 -8.20 0.47 -11.43
N ARG A 324 -8.89 0.78 -10.32
CA ARG A 324 -9.57 2.06 -10.15
C ARG A 324 -8.57 3.21 -9.98
N GLU A 325 -7.52 3.03 -9.17
CA GLU A 325 -6.48 4.06 -9.00
C GLU A 325 -5.83 4.41 -10.35
N LEU A 326 -5.44 3.39 -11.12
CA LEU A 326 -4.87 3.58 -12.46
C LEU A 326 -5.84 4.29 -13.41
N ALA A 327 -7.12 3.89 -13.39
CA ALA A 327 -8.14 4.53 -14.22
C ALA A 327 -8.39 6.00 -13.83
N ALA A 328 -8.39 6.30 -12.53
CA ALA A 328 -8.58 7.65 -12.03
C ALA A 328 -7.41 8.55 -12.43
N LEU A 329 -6.16 8.09 -12.24
CA LEU A 329 -4.98 8.82 -12.69
C LEU A 329 -4.98 9.05 -14.20
N ALA A 330 -5.36 8.05 -15.00
CA ALA A 330 -5.46 8.19 -16.45
C ALA A 330 -6.55 9.18 -16.89
N GLU A 331 -7.73 9.19 -16.23
CA GLU A 331 -8.78 10.18 -16.49
C GLU A 331 -8.35 11.59 -16.07
N THR A 332 -7.64 11.74 -14.94
CA THR A 332 -7.23 13.04 -14.37
C THR A 332 -6.08 13.69 -15.14
N PHE A 333 -5.03 12.93 -15.44
CA PHE A 333 -3.78 13.45 -16.01
C PHE A 333 -3.59 13.07 -17.49
N GLU A 334 -4.63 12.53 -18.12
CA GLU A 334 -4.65 12.12 -19.53
C GLU A 334 -3.58 11.07 -19.88
N TYR A 335 -3.21 10.22 -18.91
CA TYR A 335 -2.24 9.14 -19.14
C TYR A 335 -2.74 8.08 -20.11
N ASP A 336 -1.80 7.50 -20.85
CA ASP A 336 -2.05 6.37 -21.74
C ASP A 336 -1.54 5.03 -21.17
N LEU A 337 -1.58 3.98 -22.00
CA LEU A 337 -1.12 2.65 -21.57
C LEU A 337 0.39 2.59 -21.32
N ASP A 338 1.20 3.41 -21.99
CA ASP A 338 2.65 3.44 -21.81
C ASP A 338 2.98 4.05 -20.44
N ASP A 339 2.25 5.08 -20.01
CA ASP A 339 2.36 5.65 -18.66
C ASP A 339 1.98 4.62 -17.59
N LEU A 340 0.83 3.94 -17.77
CA LEU A 340 0.41 2.90 -16.81
C LEU A 340 1.42 1.74 -16.76
N GLN A 341 2.00 1.36 -17.89
CA GLN A 341 3.07 0.36 -17.96
C GLN A 341 4.29 0.83 -17.16
N ALA A 342 4.71 2.09 -17.31
CA ALA A 342 5.84 2.66 -16.58
C ALA A 342 5.63 2.57 -15.05
N PHE A 343 4.42 2.82 -14.56
CA PHE A 343 4.11 2.67 -13.13
C PHE A 343 4.27 1.23 -12.64
N GLN A 344 3.84 0.25 -13.44
CA GLN A 344 3.97 -1.17 -13.10
C GLN A 344 5.43 -1.65 -13.20
N LEU A 345 6.21 -1.14 -14.16
CA LEU A 345 7.64 -1.43 -14.25
C LEU A 345 8.41 -0.85 -13.07
N ASN A 346 8.09 0.37 -12.62
CA ASN A 346 8.64 0.94 -11.39
C ASN A 346 8.29 0.08 -10.17
N ALA A 347 7.07 -0.44 -10.09
CA ALA A 347 6.64 -1.32 -9.01
C ALA A 347 7.39 -2.66 -9.04
N ALA A 348 7.54 -3.29 -10.21
CA ALA A 348 8.32 -4.52 -10.34
C ALA A 348 9.80 -4.31 -9.95
N ALA A 349 10.39 -3.18 -10.37
CA ALA A 349 11.75 -2.82 -9.97
C ALA A 349 11.87 -2.57 -8.45
N GLY A 350 10.83 -2.02 -7.82
CA GLY A 350 10.76 -1.77 -6.38
C GLY A 350 10.44 -2.99 -5.51
N ALA A 351 9.98 -4.10 -6.08
CA ALA A 351 9.62 -5.30 -5.32
C ALA A 351 10.79 -5.84 -4.48
N PHE A 352 10.50 -6.36 -3.28
CA PHE A 352 11.44 -7.05 -2.39
C PHE A 352 11.66 -8.50 -2.84
N LEU A 353 11.98 -8.63 -4.12
CA LEU A 353 12.31 -9.85 -4.83
C LEU A 353 13.81 -9.86 -5.21
N SER A 354 14.33 -11.03 -5.54
CA SER A 354 15.65 -11.14 -6.16
C SER A 354 15.68 -10.42 -7.52
N VAL A 355 16.88 -10.17 -8.05
CA VAL A 355 17.02 -9.52 -9.36
C VAL A 355 16.35 -10.37 -10.43
N GLU A 356 16.55 -11.69 -10.38
CA GLU A 356 16.00 -12.66 -11.33
C GLU A 356 14.45 -12.66 -11.31
N GLU A 357 13.86 -12.68 -10.11
CA GLU A 357 12.39 -12.63 -9.97
C GLU A 357 11.81 -11.28 -10.42
N ARG A 358 12.55 -10.16 -10.25
CA ARG A 358 12.11 -8.85 -10.77
C ARG A 358 12.20 -8.77 -12.29
N GLU A 359 13.23 -9.36 -12.90
CA GLU A 359 13.36 -9.42 -14.36
C GLU A 359 12.21 -10.21 -14.97
N GLU A 360 11.85 -11.36 -14.39
CA GLU A 360 10.68 -12.14 -14.80
C GLU A 360 9.37 -11.35 -14.67
N LEU A 361 9.18 -10.64 -13.54
CA LEU A 361 8.00 -9.81 -13.33
C LEU A 361 7.92 -8.65 -14.34
N ILE A 362 9.06 -8.04 -14.67
CA ILE A 362 9.17 -6.98 -15.70
C ILE A 362 8.79 -7.53 -17.08
N GLU A 363 9.23 -8.74 -17.43
CA GLU A 363 8.87 -9.39 -18.70
C GLU A 363 7.37 -9.66 -18.78
N ILE A 364 6.75 -10.20 -17.72
CA ILE A 364 5.30 -10.42 -17.64
C ILE A 364 4.53 -9.11 -17.89
N ILE A 365 4.97 -8.01 -17.25
CA ILE A 365 4.36 -6.69 -17.42
C ILE A 365 4.54 -6.18 -18.85
N ALA A 366 5.75 -6.28 -19.40
CA ALA A 366 6.04 -5.83 -20.75
C ALA A 366 5.18 -6.55 -21.80
N GLU A 367 5.05 -7.88 -21.66
CA GLU A 367 4.22 -8.70 -22.55
C GLU A 367 2.73 -8.37 -22.43
N GLY A 368 2.21 -8.22 -21.21
CA GLY A 368 0.78 -7.96 -20.99
C GLY A 368 0.30 -6.59 -21.48
N PHE A 369 1.17 -5.58 -21.44
CA PHE A 369 0.88 -4.24 -21.98
C PHE A 369 1.18 -4.11 -23.48
N GLY A 370 2.02 -4.97 -24.05
CA GLY A 370 2.35 -4.97 -25.48
C GLY A 370 1.38 -5.73 -26.38
N ALA A 371 0.37 -6.40 -25.82
CA ALA A 371 -0.53 -7.35 -26.49
C ALA A 371 -1.72 -6.72 -27.23
#